data_AF-A0A968XDC9-F1
#
_entry.id   AF-A0A968XDC9-F1
#
_cell.length_a   1.000
_cell.length_b   1.000
_cell.length_c   1.000
_cell.angle_alpha   90.00
_cell.angle_beta   90.00
_cell.angle_gamma   90.00
#
_symmetry.space_group_name_H-M   'P 1'
#
loop_
_entity.id
_entity.type
_entity.pdbx_description
1 polymer ?
#
loop_
_entity_poly.entity_id
_entity_poly.type
_entity_poly.pdbx_seq_one_letter_code
_entity_poly.pdbx_strand_id
1 'polypeptide(L)'
;MVPNINNPFTVGRPTNATTFVGRTGEIATALDQITSRGNLAIWGSPGIGKSSFLNLLTDNSAWTVRGYDPTGTIILYLSCLSL
;
A
#
# COMPACT_ATOMS: atom_id res chain seq x y z
N MET A 1 -28.38 -3.41 -5.35
CA MET A 1 -27.40 -3.74 -4.29
C MET A 1 -27.75 -2.91 -3.07
N VAL A 2 -28.03 -3.54 -1.93
CA VAL A 2 -28.24 -2.79 -0.68
C VAL A 2 -26.85 -2.38 -0.18
N PRO A 3 -26.59 -1.10 0.09
CA PRO A 3 -25.30 -0.68 0.62
C PRO A 3 -25.08 -1.35 1.99
N ASN A 4 -23.99 -2.10 2.11
CA ASN A 4 -23.55 -2.60 3.41
C ASN A 4 -23.03 -1.40 4.21
N ILE A 5 -23.88 -0.87 5.09
CA ILE A 5 -23.59 0.25 5.99
C ILE A 5 -22.46 -0.04 6.99
N ASN A 6 -22.02 -1.30 7.11
CA ASN A 6 -20.89 -1.72 7.95
C ASN A 6 -19.62 -2.01 7.13
N ASN A 7 -19.59 -1.72 5.83
CA ASN A 7 -18.36 -1.85 5.05
C ASN A 7 -17.45 -0.63 5.32
N PRO A 8 -16.27 -0.80 5.94
CA PRO A 8 -15.35 0.32 6.17
C PRO A 8 -14.70 0.84 4.87
N PHE A 9 -14.90 0.16 3.74
CA PHE A 9 -14.30 0.50 2.46
C PHE A 9 -15.27 1.23 1.52
N THR A 10 -14.80 2.31 0.92
CA THR A 10 -15.50 3.01 -0.16
C THR A 10 -15.24 2.32 -1.49
N VAL A 11 -16.30 1.80 -2.13
CA VAL A 11 -16.20 1.12 -3.43
C VAL A 11 -15.60 2.06 -4.49
N GLY A 12 -14.63 1.54 -5.25
CA GLY A 12 -13.98 2.30 -6.33
C GLY A 12 -12.91 3.30 -5.86
N ARG A 13 -12.63 3.38 -4.56
CA ARG A 13 -11.56 4.21 -4.01
C ARG A 13 -10.46 3.35 -3.38
N PRO A 14 -9.20 3.81 -3.40
CA PRO A 14 -8.15 3.12 -2.65
C PRO A 14 -8.46 3.10 -1.15
N THR A 15 -8.24 1.95 -0.51
CA THR A 15 -8.25 1.82 0.96
C THR A 15 -7.12 2.64 1.59
N ASN A 16 -7.41 3.28 2.73
CA ASN A 16 -6.42 4.01 3.52
C ASN A 16 -5.44 3.02 4.18
N ALA A 17 -4.15 3.39 4.28
CA ALA A 17 -3.10 2.62 4.94
C ALA A 17 -3.53 2.07 6.31
N THR A 18 -4.14 2.91 7.15
CA THR A 18 -4.60 2.56 8.52
C THR A 18 -5.68 1.47 8.56
N THR A 19 -6.42 1.28 7.47
CA THR A 19 -7.51 0.31 7.35
C THR A 19 -7.17 -0.85 6.40
N PHE A 20 -5.94 -0.88 5.87
CA PHE A 20 -5.51 -1.90 4.93
C PHE A 20 -5.19 -3.20 5.68
N VAL A 21 -5.81 -4.30 5.25
CA VAL A 21 -5.70 -5.61 5.94
C VAL A 21 -5.15 -6.67 4.99
N GLY A 22 -4.30 -7.55 5.51
CA GLY A 22 -3.74 -8.68 4.78
C GLY A 22 -2.48 -8.33 3.99
N ARG A 23 -2.19 -9.13 2.94
CA ARG A 23 -1.01 -8.99 2.06
C ARG A 23 0.32 -8.96 2.79
N THR A 24 0.42 -9.70 3.90
CA THR A 24 1.56 -9.61 4.81
C THR A 24 2.87 -10.05 4.15
N GLY A 25 2.81 -11.02 3.24
CA GLY A 25 3.95 -11.48 2.44
C GLY A 25 4.36 -10.47 1.37
N GLU A 26 3.41 -9.91 0.63
CA GLU A 26 3.70 -8.89 -0.39
C GLU A 26 4.28 -7.62 0.24
N ILE A 27 3.78 -7.21 1.42
CA ILE A 27 4.35 -6.09 2.19
C ILE A 27 5.81 -6.40 2.55
N ALA A 28 6.10 -7.60 3.08
CA ALA A 28 7.47 -7.99 3.44
C ALA A 28 8.40 -7.95 2.22
N THR A 29 7.99 -8.55 1.10
CA THR A 29 8.74 -8.51 -0.16
C THR A 29 9.00 -7.08 -0.62
N ALA A 30 8.01 -6.18 -0.52
CA ALA A 30 8.20 -4.78 -0.90
C ALA A 30 9.21 -4.07 -0.01
N LEU A 31 9.13 -4.23 1.31
CA LEU A 31 10.09 -3.62 2.25
C LEU A 31 11.50 -4.19 2.08
N ASP A 32 11.63 -5.49 1.81
CA ASP A 32 12.92 -6.11 1.49
C ASP A 32 13.53 -5.52 0.22
N GLN A 33 12.73 -5.34 -0.84
CA GLN A 33 13.21 -4.69 -2.06
C GLN A 33 13.61 -3.23 -1.81
N ILE A 34 12.85 -2.49 -1.01
CA ILE A 34 13.19 -1.08 -0.73
C ILE A 34 14.50 -0.98 0.07
N THR A 35 14.65 -1.80 1.12
CA THR A 35 15.86 -1.82 1.95
C THR A 35 17.09 -2.31 1.19
N SER A 36 16.93 -3.24 0.25
CA SER A 36 18.00 -3.69 -0.64
C SER A 36 18.25 -2.75 -1.82
N ARG A 37 17.55 -1.59 -1.90
CA ARG A 37 17.62 -0.64 -3.03
C ARG A 37 17.29 -1.30 -4.38
N GLY A 38 16.42 -2.30 -4.36
CA GLY A 38 15.92 -3.04 -5.51
C GLY A 38 14.70 -2.38 -6.16
N ASN A 39 14.06 -3.13 -7.04
CA ASN A 39 12.87 -2.70 -7.77
C ASN A 39 11.79 -3.78 -7.69
N LEU A 40 10.54 -3.37 -7.43
CA LEU A 40 9.39 -4.28 -7.39
C LEU A 40 8.32 -3.87 -8.40
N ALA A 41 7.91 -4.80 -9.24
CA ALA A 41 6.76 -4.64 -10.13
C ALA A 41 5.51 -5.33 -9.54
N ILE A 42 4.40 -4.61 -9.48
CA ILE A 42 3.12 -5.12 -8.95
C ILE A 42 2.10 -5.16 -10.09
N TRP A 43 1.56 -6.34 -10.37
CA TRP A 43 0.60 -6.57 -11.46
C TRP A 43 -0.59 -7.41 -11.00
N GLY A 44 -1.68 -7.37 -11.76
CA GLY A 44 -2.91 -8.11 -11.45
C GLY A 44 -4.17 -7.40 -11.92
N SER A 45 -5.33 -8.03 -11.74
CA SER A 45 -6.61 -7.53 -12.24
C SER A 45 -7.00 -6.13 -11.73
N PRO A 46 -7.84 -5.38 -12.47
CA PRO A 46 -8.44 -4.14 -11.96
C PRO A 46 -9.16 -4.35 -10.62
N GLY A 47 -9.10 -3.37 -9.73
CA GLY A 47 -9.80 -3.42 -8.43
C GLY A 47 -9.20 -4.31 -7.34
N ILE A 48 -8.12 -5.06 -7.61
CA ILE A 48 -7.49 -5.98 -6.62
C ILE A 48 -6.73 -5.28 -5.47
N GLY A 49 -6.72 -3.94 -5.44
CA GLY A 49 -6.10 -3.17 -4.35
C GLY A 49 -4.64 -2.77 -4.56
N LYS A 50 -4.10 -2.83 -5.79
CA LYS A 50 -2.71 -2.43 -6.09
C LYS A 50 -2.39 -0.98 -5.67
N SER A 51 -3.25 -0.02 -6.02
CA SER A 51 -3.05 1.38 -5.64
C SER A 51 -3.15 1.59 -4.13
N SER A 52 -4.03 0.87 -3.45
CA SER A 52 -4.13 0.89 -1.98
C SER A 52 -2.90 0.32 -1.31
N PHE A 53 -2.33 -0.75 -1.88
CA PHE A 53 -1.08 -1.32 -1.41
C PHE A 53 0.09 -0.34 -1.58
N LEU A 54 0.21 0.34 -2.73
CA LEU A 54 1.22 1.38 -2.92
C LEU A 54 1.03 2.53 -1.92
N ASN A 55 -0.21 2.95 -1.67
CA ASN A 55 -0.50 3.98 -0.68
C ASN A 55 -0.10 3.55 0.74
N LEU A 56 -0.32 2.29 1.12
CA LEU A 56 0.17 1.73 2.39
C LEU A 56 1.69 1.85 2.50
N LEU A 57 2.43 1.53 1.44
CA LEU A 57 3.90 1.60 1.45
C LEU A 57 4.43 3.03 1.61
N THR A 58 3.62 4.06 1.34
CA THR A 58 3.99 5.47 1.57
C THR A 58 3.83 5.92 3.02
N ASP A 59 3.17 5.11 3.85
CA ASP A 59 2.93 5.43 5.26
C ASP A 59 4.09 4.90 6.13
N ASN A 60 4.81 5.80 6.79
CA ASN A 60 5.91 5.47 7.68
C ASN A 60 5.50 4.50 8.81
N SER A 61 4.26 4.59 9.29
CA SER A 61 3.78 3.70 10.34
C SER A 61 3.74 2.22 9.91
N ALA A 62 3.50 1.96 8.62
CA ALA A 62 3.49 0.62 8.05
C ALA A 62 4.88 -0.05 8.10
N TRP A 63 5.95 0.76 8.08
CA TRP A 63 7.33 0.31 8.14
C TRP A 63 7.74 0.01 9.59
N THR A 64 7.39 0.92 10.51
CA THR A 64 7.72 0.78 11.94
C THR A 64 7.07 -0.46 12.56
N VAL A 65 5.81 -0.75 12.22
CA VAL A 65 5.11 -1.98 12.67
C VAL A 65 5.84 -3.25 12.24
N ARG A 66 6.65 -3.18 11.18
CA ARG A 66 7.43 -4.30 10.64
C ARG A 66 8.90 -4.28 11.04
N GLY A 67 9.30 -3.36 11.93
CA GLY A 67 10.67 -3.25 12.44
C GLY A 67 11.65 -2.50 11.53
N TYR A 68 11.15 -1.77 10.52
CA TYR A 68 11.98 -0.94 9.65
C TYR A 68 11.95 0.52 10.11
N ASP A 69 13.12 1.19 10.06
CA ASP A 69 13.27 2.61 10.36
C ASP A 69 13.10 3.46 9.09
N PRO A 70 12.02 4.27 8.98
CA PRO A 70 11.78 5.11 7.81
C PRO A 70 12.54 6.45 7.85
N THR A 71 13.25 6.80 8.94
CA THR A 71 13.80 8.14 9.18
C THR A 71 14.76 8.62 8.09
N GLY A 72 15.49 7.70 7.45
CA GLY A 72 16.43 8.00 6.36
C GLY A 72 15.83 7.98 4.95
N THR A 73 14.52 7.76 4.80
CA THR A 73 13.90 7.49 3.50
C THR A 73 12.95 8.59 3.07
N ILE A 74 13.10 9.06 1.83
CA ILE A 74 12.11 9.93 1.17
C ILE A 74 11.27 9.05 0.24
N ILE A 75 9.96 9.04 0.46
CA ILE A 75 9.01 8.28 -0.37
C ILE A 75 8.29 9.25 -1.30
N LEU A 76 8.36 8.97 -2.60
CA LEU A 76 7.64 9.71 -3.63
C LEU A 76 6.56 8.81 -4.23
N TYR A 77 5.30 9.24 -4.13
CA TYR A 77 4.18 8.58 -4.79
C TYR A 77 3.86 9.31 -6.10
N LEU A 78 4.05 8.62 -7.22
CA LEU A 78 3.73 9.12 -8.55
C LEU A 78 2.56 8.35 -9.13
N SER A 79 1.57 9.09 -9.65
CA SER A 79 0.38 8.54 -10.28
C SER A 79 0.14 9.26 -11.60
N CYS A 80 0.13 8.50 -12.70
CA CYS A 80 -0.16 9.03 -14.04
C CYS A 80 -1.62 9.50 -14.20
N LEU A 81 -2.48 9.22 -13.23
CA LEU A 81 -3.88 9.67 -13.17
C LEU A 81 -4.04 10.94 -12.32
N SER A 82 -2.94 11.45 -11.76
CA SER A 82 -2.92 12.62 -10.87
C SER A 82 -2.26 13.84 -11.51
N LEU A 83 -1.91 13.74 -12.79
CA LEU A 83 -1.40 14.82 -13.65
C LEU A 83 -2.51 15.33 -14.57
#